data_AF-A0A9N7C7X5-F1
#
_entry.id   AF-A0A9N7C7X5-F1
#
_cell.length_a   1.000
_cell.length_b   1.000
_cell.length_c   1.000
_cell.angle_alpha   90.00
_cell.angle_beta   90.00
_cell.angle_gamma   90.00
#
_symmetry.space_group_name_H-M   'P 1'
#
loop_
_entity.id
_entity.type
_entity.pdbx_description
1 polymer ?
#
loop_
_entity_poly.entity_id
_entity_poly.type
_entity_poly.pdbx_seq_one_letter_code
_entity_poly.pdbx_strand_id
1 'polypeptide(L)'
;MIDKHDHYMPPVTVSGAGELALVTATAASLRINCAVVSPPGAGCFMGVPWWAALVAGCPLPAWLDCGQAAGHAAAALRAGLSGVIVSATAPQHHALVSLARMTGGHVLRQRPHALELPAKGARDALERYLRASHIP
;
A
#
# COMPACT_ATOMS: atom_id res chain seq x y z
N MET A 1 -17.48 1.09 17.77
CA MET A 1 -17.66 2.46 17.23
C MET A 1 -16.27 3.07 17.12
N ILE A 2 -15.66 2.94 15.94
CA ILE A 2 -14.41 3.59 15.53
C ILE A 2 -14.71 4.15 14.14
N ASP A 3 -14.17 5.33 13.89
CA ASP A 3 -14.72 6.41 13.08
C ASP A 3 -15.02 6.12 11.61
N LYS A 4 -16.10 6.76 11.17
CA LYS A 4 -16.45 7.07 9.79
C LYS A 4 -15.46 8.14 9.30
N HIS A 5 -14.72 7.87 8.22
CA HIS A 5 -13.78 8.78 7.50
C HIS A 5 -12.32 8.80 7.99
N ASP A 6 -11.70 7.63 8.18
CA ASP A 6 -10.26 7.54 7.92
C ASP A 6 -10.06 7.95 6.46
N HIS A 7 -9.35 9.06 6.23
CA HIS A 7 -9.04 9.60 4.92
C HIS A 7 -8.28 8.54 4.12
N TYR A 8 -9.01 7.70 3.39
CA TYR A 8 -8.45 6.64 2.60
C TYR A 8 -7.75 7.28 1.42
N MET A 9 -6.45 7.47 1.52
CA MET A 9 -5.63 7.97 0.42
C MET A 9 -5.87 7.06 -0.80
N PRO A 10 -6.15 7.61 -1.99
CA PRO A 10 -6.41 6.82 -3.18
C PRO A 10 -5.24 5.86 -3.46
N PRO A 11 -5.46 4.54 -3.40
CA PRO A 11 -4.38 3.58 -3.58
C PRO A 11 -4.10 3.32 -5.05
N VAL A 12 -2.82 3.22 -5.40
CA VAL A 12 -2.34 2.88 -6.74
C VAL A 12 -1.48 1.64 -6.67
N THR A 13 -1.79 0.62 -7.48
CA THR A 13 -0.95 -0.57 -7.58
C THR A 13 0.32 -0.24 -8.33
N VAL A 14 1.47 -0.61 -7.76
CA VAL A 14 2.78 -0.48 -8.40
C VAL A 14 3.55 -1.79 -8.26
N SER A 15 4.21 -2.20 -9.34
CA SER A 15 4.98 -3.44 -9.47
C SER A 15 6.45 -3.19 -9.85
N GLY A 16 6.80 -1.95 -10.21
CA GLY A 16 8.16 -1.60 -10.60
C GLY A 16 8.54 -0.14 -10.33
N ALA A 17 9.83 0.14 -10.40
CA ALA A 17 10.39 1.46 -10.06
C ALA A 17 9.87 2.59 -10.97
N GLY A 18 9.63 2.30 -12.25
CA GLY A 18 9.08 3.29 -13.19
C GLY A 18 7.66 3.74 -12.83
N GLU A 19 6.81 2.80 -12.40
CA GLU A 19 5.46 3.08 -11.93
C GLU A 19 5.49 3.87 -10.62
N LEU A 20 6.35 3.47 -9.68
CA LEU A 20 6.53 4.18 -8.41
C LEU A 20 7.00 5.63 -8.62
N ALA A 21 7.95 5.84 -9.52
CA ALA A 21 8.45 7.16 -9.88
C ALA A 21 7.35 8.02 -10.52
N LEU A 22 6.54 7.43 -11.42
CA LEU A 22 5.39 8.12 -12.02
C LEU A 22 4.38 8.54 -10.94
N VAL A 23 4.00 7.63 -10.04
CA VAL A 23 3.02 7.93 -8.98
C VAL A 23 3.51 9.03 -8.05
N THR A 24 4.76 8.93 -7.59
CA THR A 24 5.36 9.91 -6.68
C THR A 24 5.44 11.29 -7.33
N ALA A 25 5.90 11.36 -8.58
CA ALA A 25 6.03 12.63 -9.30
C ALA A 25 4.66 13.28 -9.58
N THR A 26 3.66 12.49 -10.00
CA THR A 26 2.32 13.00 -10.27
C THR A 26 1.62 13.45 -8.98
N ALA A 27 1.69 12.67 -7.90
CA ALA A 27 1.12 13.05 -6.61
C ALA A 27 1.72 14.37 -6.09
N ALA A 28 3.05 14.52 -6.17
CA ALA A 28 3.74 15.75 -5.79
C ALA A 28 3.35 16.95 -6.67
N SER A 29 3.26 16.76 -7.99
CA SER A 29 2.86 17.81 -8.94
C SER A 29 1.44 18.31 -8.68
N LEU A 30 0.52 17.39 -8.39
CA LEU A 30 -0.88 17.70 -8.10
C LEU A 30 -1.14 18.16 -6.67
N ARG A 31 -0.16 17.97 -5.77
CA ARG A 31 -0.31 18.17 -4.30
C ARG A 31 -1.48 17.37 -3.72
N ILE A 32 -1.67 16.15 -4.21
CA ILE A 32 -2.71 15.22 -3.74
C ILE A 32 -2.03 14.07 -3.00
N ASN A 33 -2.50 13.77 -1.79
CA ASN A 33 -2.05 12.60 -1.04
C ASN A 33 -2.59 11.32 -1.69
N CYS A 34 -1.73 10.32 -1.86
CA CYS A 34 -2.10 8.98 -2.34
C CYS A 34 -1.27 7.91 -1.61
N ALA A 35 -1.63 6.65 -1.78
CA ALA A 35 -0.86 5.52 -1.26
C ALA A 35 -0.47 4.58 -2.41
N VAL A 36 0.64 3.87 -2.24
CA VAL A 36 1.03 2.80 -3.16
C VAL A 36 0.79 1.44 -2.52
N VAL A 37 0.33 0.50 -3.33
CA VAL A 37 0.08 -0.89 -2.90
C VAL A 37 0.80 -1.84 -3.84
N SER A 38 1.35 -2.93 -3.32
CA SER A 38 1.92 -3.98 -4.16
C SER A 38 0.83 -4.68 -4.97
N PRO A 39 1.14 -5.48 -6.01
CA PRO A 39 0.18 -6.40 -6.62
C PRO A 39 -0.44 -7.35 -5.58
N PRO A 40 -1.64 -7.90 -5.83
CA PRO A 40 -2.31 -8.82 -4.92
C PRO A 40 -1.41 -10.01 -4.55
N GLY A 41 -1.23 -10.27 -3.25
CA GLY A 41 -0.41 -11.38 -2.75
C GLY A 41 1.10 -11.28 -3.02
N ALA A 42 1.64 -10.13 -3.43
CA ALA A 42 3.07 -9.99 -3.76
C ALA A 42 4.02 -10.38 -2.61
N GLY A 43 3.60 -10.19 -1.36
CA GLY A 43 4.36 -10.66 -0.20
C GLY A 43 4.55 -12.18 -0.16
N CYS A 44 3.66 -12.95 -0.81
CA CYS A 44 3.75 -14.41 -0.89
C CYS A 44 4.68 -14.92 -1.99
N PHE A 45 4.76 -14.25 -3.14
CA PHE A 45 5.52 -14.75 -4.30
C PHE A 45 6.76 -13.93 -4.65
N MET A 46 6.75 -12.60 -4.44
CA MET A 46 7.96 -11.76 -4.58
C MET A 46 8.74 -11.67 -3.27
N GLY A 47 8.02 -11.75 -2.14
CA GLY A 47 8.60 -11.66 -0.81
C GLY A 47 8.73 -10.22 -0.29
N VAL A 48 8.88 -10.11 1.04
CA VAL A 48 9.05 -8.84 1.76
C VAL A 48 10.27 -8.03 1.29
N PRO A 49 11.47 -8.62 1.06
CA PRO A 49 12.65 -7.84 0.67
C PRO A 49 12.49 -7.12 -0.66
N TRP A 50 11.77 -7.71 -1.63
CA TRP A 50 11.49 -7.08 -2.91
C TRP A 50 10.70 -5.78 -2.73
N TRP A 51 9.60 -5.82 -1.96
CA TRP A 51 8.78 -4.63 -1.73
C TRP A 51 9.55 -3.56 -0.98
N ALA A 52 10.27 -3.95 0.08
CA ALA A 52 11.11 -3.03 0.86
C ALA A 52 12.16 -2.34 0.00
N ALA A 53 12.79 -3.05 -0.94
CA ALA A 53 13.74 -2.47 -1.88
C ALA A 53 13.04 -1.53 -2.89
N LEU A 54 11.87 -1.92 -3.41
CA LEU A 54 11.13 -1.12 -4.38
C LEU A 54 10.69 0.23 -3.79
N VAL A 55 10.19 0.24 -2.56
CA VAL A 55 9.67 1.45 -1.91
C VAL A 55 10.68 2.17 -1.03
N ALA A 56 11.96 1.78 -1.07
CA ALA A 56 13.01 2.44 -0.31
C ALA A 56 13.08 3.94 -0.67
N GLY A 57 12.93 4.81 0.32
CA GLY A 57 12.91 6.26 0.12
C GLY A 57 11.63 6.81 -0.51
N CYS A 58 10.60 5.99 -0.70
CA CYS A 58 9.29 6.47 -1.14
C CYS A 58 8.66 7.36 -0.06
N PRO A 59 8.22 8.59 -0.38
CA PRO A 59 7.58 9.48 0.59
C PRO A 59 6.09 9.16 0.81
N LEU A 60 5.51 8.28 -0.02
CA LEU A 60 4.11 7.89 0.06
C LEU A 60 3.94 6.68 0.98
N PRO A 61 2.80 6.55 1.70
CA PRO A 61 2.48 5.32 2.40
C PRO A 61 2.47 4.12 1.43
N ALA A 62 3.20 3.06 1.81
CA ALA A 62 3.39 1.88 0.98
C ALA A 62 2.89 0.61 1.68
N TRP A 63 2.04 -0.15 1.01
CA TRP A 63 1.39 -1.33 1.57
C TRP A 63 1.76 -2.60 0.82
N LEU A 64 2.27 -3.59 1.55
CA LEU A 64 2.54 -4.92 1.00
C LEU A 64 1.33 -5.84 1.19
N ASP A 65 0.81 -6.37 0.08
CA ASP A 65 -0.21 -7.39 0.10
C ASP A 65 0.39 -8.78 0.35
N CYS A 66 0.10 -9.31 1.55
CA CYS A 66 0.58 -10.60 2.03
C CYS A 66 -0.46 -11.72 1.88
N GLY A 67 -1.59 -11.48 1.19
CA GLY A 67 -2.63 -12.49 1.00
C GLY A 67 -3.09 -13.12 2.32
N GLN A 68 -2.95 -14.45 2.45
CA GLN A 68 -3.24 -15.19 3.70
C GLN A 68 -2.00 -15.46 4.57
N ALA A 69 -0.81 -14.97 4.17
CA ALA A 69 0.45 -15.29 4.82
C ALA A 69 0.74 -14.33 5.99
N ALA A 70 0.13 -14.59 7.15
CA ALA A 70 0.37 -13.82 8.38
C ALA A 70 1.87 -13.74 8.78
N GLY A 71 2.65 -14.77 8.48
CA GLY A 71 4.11 -14.76 8.72
C GLY A 71 4.84 -13.69 7.89
N HIS A 72 4.49 -13.54 6.61
CA HIS A 72 5.06 -12.49 5.75
C HIS A 72 4.62 -11.10 6.20
N ALA A 73 3.36 -10.94 6.61
CA ALA A 73 2.88 -9.69 7.18
C ALA A 73 3.67 -9.29 8.44
N ALA A 74 3.95 -10.24 9.33
CA ALA A 74 4.76 -9.98 10.51
C ALA A 74 6.23 -9.65 10.19
N ALA A 75 6.82 -10.31 9.19
CA ALA A 75 8.17 -10.00 8.71
C ALA A 75 8.25 -8.59 8.11
N ALA A 76 7.25 -8.21 7.31
CA ALA A 76 7.12 -6.86 6.75
C ALA A 76 7.03 -5.77 7.82
N LEU A 77 6.19 -5.96 8.84
CA LEU A 77 6.08 -5.01 9.96
C LEU A 77 7.41 -4.89 10.72
N ARG A 78 8.09 -6.01 10.99
CA ARG A 78 9.42 -6.01 11.63
C ARG A 78 10.50 -5.34 10.79
N ALA A 79 10.38 -5.39 9.47
CA ALA A 79 11.27 -4.68 8.55
C ALA A 79 10.99 -3.16 8.47
N GLY A 80 10.01 -2.65 9.22
CA GLY A 80 9.67 -1.23 9.27
C GLY A 80 8.79 -0.76 8.11
N LEU A 81 8.13 -1.67 7.38
CA LEU A 81 7.17 -1.26 6.35
C LEU A 81 5.97 -0.56 6.98
N SER A 82 5.52 0.53 6.35
CA SER A 82 4.42 1.36 6.84
C SER A 82 3.09 0.61 6.94
N GLY A 83 2.87 -0.42 6.12
CA GLY A 83 1.63 -1.16 6.16
C GLY A 83 1.65 -2.50 5.44
N VAL A 84 0.75 -3.38 5.90
CA VAL A 84 0.51 -4.70 5.30
C VAL A 84 -0.98 -4.91 5.08
N ILE A 85 -1.32 -5.59 3.99
CA ILE A 85 -2.67 -6.09 3.72
C ILE A 85 -2.63 -7.60 3.92
N VAL A 86 -3.50 -8.14 4.77
CA VAL A 86 -3.52 -9.56 5.08
C VAL A 86 -4.91 -9.99 5.51
N SER A 87 -5.43 -11.00 4.81
CA SER A 87 -6.59 -11.74 5.26
C SER A 87 -6.09 -12.84 6.17
N ALA A 88 -6.29 -12.68 7.47
CA ALA A 88 -5.85 -13.63 8.48
C ALA A 88 -7.01 -13.99 9.41
N THR A 89 -6.87 -15.08 10.15
CA THR A 89 -7.81 -15.41 11.23
C THR A 89 -7.84 -14.29 12.28
N ALA A 90 -8.93 -14.16 13.04
CA ALA A 90 -9.05 -13.12 14.05
C ALA A 90 -7.89 -13.08 15.07
N PRO A 91 -7.38 -14.23 15.60
CA PRO A 91 -6.21 -14.23 16.48
C PRO A 91 -4.94 -13.74 15.79
N GLN A 92 -4.66 -14.20 14.57
CA GLN A 92 -3.50 -13.75 13.79
C GLN A 92 -3.57 -12.25 13.51
N HIS A 93 -4.75 -11.76 13.14
CA HIS A 93 -4.97 -10.34 12.93
C HIS A 93 -4.74 -9.53 14.21
N HIS A 94 -5.22 -9.99 15.36
CA HIS A 94 -4.98 -9.32 16.64
C HIS A 94 -3.48 -9.22 16.96
N ALA A 95 -2.74 -10.32 16.76
CA ALA A 95 -1.29 -10.35 16.94
C ALA A 95 -0.57 -9.38 16.00
N LEU A 96 -0.98 -9.33 14.73
CA LEU A 96 -0.42 -8.40 13.74
C LEU A 96 -0.70 -6.94 14.06
N VAL A 97 -1.92 -6.60 14.52
CA VAL A 97 -2.23 -5.23 14.97
C VAL A 97 -1.38 -4.83 16.18
N SER A 98 -1.15 -5.76 17.11
CA SER A 98 -0.29 -5.51 18.26
C SER A 98 1.16 -5.27 17.84
N LEU A 99 1.68 -6.10 16.93
CA LEU A 99 3.01 -5.91 16.34
C LEU A 99 3.11 -4.58 15.59
N ALA A 100 2.10 -4.24 14.79
CA ALA A 100 2.06 -3.02 14.00
C ALA A 100 2.13 -1.75 14.90
N ARG A 101 1.43 -1.76 16.04
CA ARG A 101 1.56 -0.68 17.06
C ARG A 101 2.97 -0.55 17.61
N MET A 102 3.68 -1.67 17.80
CA MET A 102 5.07 -1.66 18.28
C MET A 102 6.07 -1.17 17.22
N THR A 103 5.81 -1.47 15.94
CA THR A 103 6.70 -1.14 14.82
C THR A 103 6.32 0.14 14.08
N GLY A 104 5.24 0.83 14.48
CA GLY A 104 4.73 2.01 13.80
C GLY A 104 4.07 1.73 12.43
N GLY A 105 3.65 0.49 12.19
CA GLY A 105 2.98 0.09 10.94
C GLY A 105 1.46 -0.01 11.08
N HIS A 106 0.81 -0.36 9.97
CA HIS A 106 -0.64 -0.57 9.90
C HIS A 106 -1.01 -1.93 9.28
N VAL A 107 -2.20 -2.44 9.62
CA VAL A 107 -2.72 -3.72 9.11
C VAL A 107 -4.10 -3.49 8.51
N LEU A 108 -4.24 -3.83 7.22
CA LEU A 108 -5.52 -3.86 6.53
C LEU A 108 -5.99 -5.31 6.38
N ARG A 109 -7.28 -5.54 6.69
CA ARG A 109 -7.93 -6.85 6.52
C ARG A 109 -8.22 -7.19 5.08
N GLN A 110 -8.49 -6.17 4.28
CA GLN A 110 -8.93 -6.29 2.92
C GLN A 110 -8.13 -5.34 2.05
N ARG A 111 -7.78 -5.83 0.86
CA ARG A 111 -7.14 -5.01 -0.16
C ARG A 111 -8.13 -3.93 -0.60
N PRO A 112 -7.74 -2.64 -0.60
CA PRO A 112 -8.60 -1.61 -1.16
C PRO A 112 -8.70 -1.72 -2.67
N HIS A 113 -9.72 -1.09 -3.25
CA HIS A 113 -9.82 -0.95 -4.69
C HIS A 113 -8.78 0.06 -5.19
N ALA A 114 -7.66 -0.45 -5.67
CA ALA A 114 -6.53 0.32 -6.17
C ALA A 114 -6.56 0.49 -7.68
N LEU A 115 -6.07 1.63 -8.17
CA LEU A 115 -5.86 1.85 -9.59
C LEU A 115 -4.72 0.95 -10.08
N GLU A 116 -5.00 0.13 -11.09
CA GLU A 116 -3.98 -0.52 -11.90
C GLU A 116 -3.54 0.43 -13.02
N LEU A 117 -2.23 0.67 -13.16
CA LEU A 117 -1.73 1.57 -14.19
C LEU A 117 -1.74 0.89 -15.57
N PRO A 118 -2.36 1.49 -16.59
CA PRO A 118 -2.33 0.93 -17.94
C PRO A 118 -0.96 1.10 -18.59
N ALA A 119 -0.55 0.14 -19.42
CA ALA A 119 0.74 0.18 -20.13
C ALA A 119 0.91 1.41 -21.05
N LYS A 120 -0.21 1.96 -21.56
CA LYS A 120 -0.25 3.19 -22.35
C LYS A 120 -1.14 4.21 -21.65
N GLY A 121 -0.71 5.48 -21.63
CA GLY A 121 -1.48 6.56 -21.00
C GLY A 121 -1.53 6.50 -19.47
N ALA A 122 -0.56 5.86 -18.82
CA ALA A 122 -0.49 5.70 -17.36
C ALA A 122 -0.61 7.05 -16.62
N ARG A 123 0.08 8.09 -17.10
CA ARG A 123 0.03 9.43 -16.51
C ARG A 123 -1.38 10.01 -16.53
N ASP A 124 -2.03 10.03 -17.70
CA ASP A 124 -3.36 10.62 -17.84
C ASP A 124 -4.41 9.85 -17.02
N ALA A 125 -4.30 8.52 -16.97
CA ALA A 125 -5.15 7.68 -16.14
C ALA A 125 -4.96 7.98 -14.65
N LEU A 126 -3.70 8.07 -14.20
CA LEU A 126 -3.36 8.40 -12.82
C LEU A 126 -3.85 9.79 -12.43
N GLU A 127 -3.60 10.82 -13.24
CA GLU A 127 -4.04 12.19 -12.95
C GLU A 127 -5.56 12.27 -12.82
N ARG A 128 -6.29 11.64 -13.75
CA ARG A 128 -7.75 11.58 -13.69
C ARG A 128 -8.24 10.89 -12.42
N TYR A 129 -7.63 9.77 -12.05
CA TYR A 129 -7.99 9.02 -10.86
C TYR A 129 -7.73 9.81 -9.56
N LEU A 130 -6.55 10.42 -9.43
CA LEU A 130 -6.19 11.21 -8.25
C LEU A 130 -7.07 12.45 -8.10
N ARG A 131 -7.36 13.17 -9.20
CA ARG A 131 -8.28 14.32 -9.17
C ARG A 131 -9.70 13.91 -8.80
N ALA A 132 -10.19 12.79 -9.33
CA ALA A 132 -11.53 12.31 -9.01
C ALA A 132 -11.66 11.82 -7.55
N SER A 133 -10.55 11.35 -6.97
CA SER A 133 -10.51 10.83 -5.59
C SER A 133 -10.19 11.90 -4.55
N HIS A 134 -9.75 13.08 -4.99
CA HIS A 134 -9.46 14.21 -4.10
C HIS A 134 -10.76 14.94 -3.76
N ILE A 135 -11.24 14.70 -2.54
CA ILE A 135 -12.32 15.50 -1.95
C ILE A 135 -11.64 16.75 -1.35
N PRO A 136 -12.07 17.96 -1.74
CA PRO A 136 -11.49 19.21 -1.26
C PRO A 136 -11.70 19.45 0.24
#